data_AF-X0W876-F1
#
_entry.id   AF-X0W876-F1
#
_cell.length_a   1.000
_cell.length_b   1.000
_cell.length_c   1.000
_cell.angle_alpha   90.00
_cell.angle_beta   90.00
_cell.angle_gamma   90.00
#
_symmetry.space_group_name_H-M   'P 1'
#
loop_
_entity.id
_entity.type
_entity.pdbx_description
1 polymer ?
#
loop_
_entity_poly.entity_id
_entity_poly.type
_entity_poly.pdbx_seq_one_letter_code
_entity_poly.pdbx_strand_id
1 'polypeptide(L)'
;YPGLALAIMVATANLILSFHVMPAFVHRAEKSLKADAKQILFRNIQRRGYYKPPGTSSRIYADQVNPENDTLAGVIVADVKGAEIEKIITAESATVRFNPHKRFNEVLITTHNTYQMASRDMTGFSAESMVLTLEFPPLLGDNIKFKKIREMKRIRGEPMWFYPVEKLARRTYAQFTAELLAQDIRDGINNPENNFYNLYSGRKIVEFTATQCTAREEKKIQLSGNVVLIEYDAVSKQMLRELRCTKALLNIEGDE
;
A
#
# COMPACT_ATOMS: atom_id res chain seq x y z
N TYR A 1 -16.54 58.02 -2.11
CA TYR A 1 -15.30 57.48 -2.69
C TYR A 1 -15.60 56.26 -3.55
N PRO A 2 -15.77 56.41 -4.88
CA PRO A 2 -16.12 55.31 -5.78
C PRO A 2 -15.10 54.15 -5.77
N GLY A 3 -13.80 54.46 -5.57
CA GLY A 3 -12.76 53.43 -5.45
C GLY A 3 -12.93 52.51 -4.23
N LEU A 4 -13.46 53.03 -3.12
CA LEU A 4 -13.70 52.23 -1.91
C LEU A 4 -14.89 51.28 -2.08
N ALA A 5 -15.95 51.73 -2.77
CA ALA A 5 -17.09 50.87 -3.10
C ALA A 5 -16.70 49.72 -4.06
N LEU A 6 -15.86 50.01 -5.05
CA LEU A 6 -15.32 48.99 -5.96
C LEU A 6 -14.46 47.97 -5.21
N ALA A 7 -13.56 48.43 -4.34
CA ALA A 7 -12.69 47.54 -3.56
C ALA A 7 -13.49 46.60 -2.65
N ILE A 8 -14.55 47.11 -2.02
CA ILE A 8 -15.46 46.29 -1.20
C ILE A 8 -16.14 45.22 -2.07
N MET A 9 -16.71 45.59 -3.23
CA MET A 9 -17.36 44.63 -4.14
C MET A 9 -16.42 43.54 -4.64
N VAL A 10 -15.19 43.92 -5.04
CA VAL A 10 -14.17 42.95 -5.47
C VAL A 10 -13.79 42.02 -4.32
N ALA A 11 -13.64 42.55 -3.10
CA ALA A 11 -13.34 41.75 -1.93
C ALA A 11 -14.46 40.74 -1.60
N THR A 12 -15.73 41.16 -1.60
CA THR A 12 -16.86 40.24 -1.37
C THR A 12 -16.99 39.20 -2.47
N ALA A 13 -16.83 39.58 -3.74
CA ALA A 13 -16.86 38.65 -4.86
C ALA A 13 -15.74 37.59 -4.74
N ASN A 14 -14.52 38.01 -4.39
CA ASN A 14 -13.40 37.10 -4.19
C ASN A 14 -13.64 36.16 -2.98
N LEU A 15 -14.27 36.67 -1.92
CA LEU A 15 -14.62 35.88 -0.74
C LEU A 15 -15.67 34.81 -1.10
N ILE A 16 -16.71 35.16 -1.86
CA ILE A 16 -17.72 34.21 -2.35
C ILE A 16 -17.08 33.15 -3.27
N LEU A 17 -16.22 33.58 -4.19
CA LEU A 17 -15.52 32.69 -5.11
C LEU A 17 -14.65 31.69 -4.34
N SER A 18 -13.86 32.18 -3.38
CA SER A 18 -12.93 31.37 -2.60
C SER A 18 -13.62 30.42 -1.63
N PHE A 19 -14.70 30.85 -0.96
CA PHE A 19 -15.34 30.05 0.09
C PHE A 19 -16.51 29.19 -0.38
N HIS A 20 -17.15 29.51 -1.51
CA HIS A 20 -18.35 28.80 -1.95
C HIS A 20 -18.17 28.12 -3.31
N VAL A 21 -17.67 28.85 -4.30
CA VAL A 21 -17.59 28.34 -5.68
C VAL A 21 -16.44 27.35 -5.85
N MET A 22 -15.23 27.72 -5.43
CA MET A 22 -14.04 26.87 -5.57
C MET A 22 -14.21 25.50 -4.87
N PRO A 23 -14.69 25.41 -3.62
CA PRO A 23 -14.86 24.11 -2.96
C PRO A 23 -15.92 23.22 -3.63
N ALA A 24 -17.02 23.81 -4.12
CA ALA A 24 -18.07 23.07 -4.81
C ALA A 24 -17.59 22.53 -6.17
N PHE A 25 -16.84 23.34 -6.92
CA PHE A 25 -16.26 22.93 -8.18
C PHE A 25 -15.26 21.80 -7.99
N VAL A 26 -14.34 21.93 -7.02
CA VAL A 26 -13.33 20.91 -6.71
C VAL A 26 -13.99 19.60 -6.30
N HIS A 27 -15.05 19.64 -5.49
CA HIS A 27 -15.75 18.42 -5.08
C HIS A 27 -16.42 17.71 -6.27
N ARG A 28 -17.03 18.47 -7.19
CA ARG A 28 -17.62 17.89 -8.41
C ARG A 28 -16.55 17.35 -9.35
N ALA A 29 -15.44 18.07 -9.53
CA ALA A 29 -14.32 17.64 -10.35
C ALA A 29 -13.67 16.36 -9.78
N GLU A 30 -13.49 16.29 -8.46
CA GLU A 30 -12.96 15.09 -7.80
C GLU A 30 -13.89 13.90 -7.98
N LYS A 31 -15.21 14.09 -7.85
CA LYS A 31 -16.20 13.03 -8.08
C LYS A 31 -16.16 12.51 -9.52
N SER A 32 -16.05 13.40 -10.50
CA SER A 32 -15.90 13.03 -11.91
C SER A 32 -14.61 12.26 -12.15
N LEU A 33 -13.48 12.76 -11.64
CA LEU A 33 -12.19 12.11 -11.80
C LEU A 33 -12.12 10.75 -11.13
N LYS A 34 -12.77 10.57 -9.97
CA LYS A 34 -12.88 9.25 -9.32
C LYS A 34 -13.66 8.25 -10.16
N ALA A 35 -14.74 8.70 -10.82
CA ALA A 35 -15.51 7.85 -11.74
C ALA A 35 -14.66 7.41 -12.94
N ASP A 36 -13.78 8.30 -13.42
CA ASP A 36 -12.94 8.05 -14.61
C ASP A 36 -11.55 7.50 -14.26
N ALA A 37 -11.21 7.32 -12.97
CA ALA A 37 -9.85 7.04 -12.53
C ALA A 37 -9.28 5.73 -13.12
N LYS A 38 -10.15 4.73 -13.25
CA LYS A 38 -9.85 3.46 -13.93
C LYS A 38 -9.46 3.70 -15.40
N GLN A 39 -10.26 4.48 -16.12
CA GLN A 39 -9.97 4.82 -17.52
C GLN A 39 -8.71 5.66 -17.65
N ILE A 40 -8.42 6.54 -16.68
CA ILE A 40 -7.18 7.31 -16.62
C ILE A 40 -5.97 6.38 -16.45
N LEU A 41 -6.03 5.36 -15.60
CA LEU A 41 -4.97 4.38 -15.43
C LEU A 41 -4.71 3.64 -16.74
N PHE A 42 -5.73 3.01 -17.33
CA PHE A 42 -5.59 2.23 -18.56
C PHE A 42 -5.11 3.09 -19.74
N ARG A 43 -5.66 4.30 -19.89
CA ARG A 43 -5.24 5.24 -20.94
C ARG A 43 -3.80 5.72 -20.76
N ASN A 44 -3.32 5.90 -19.53
CA ASN A 44 -1.93 6.26 -19.29
C ASN A 44 -0.99 5.12 -19.64
N ILE A 45 -1.30 3.89 -19.24
CA ILE A 45 -0.49 2.72 -19.60
C ILE A 45 -0.48 2.55 -21.13
N GLN A 46 -1.63 2.63 -21.79
CA GLN A 46 -1.71 2.50 -23.25
C GLN A 46 -0.93 3.59 -24.01
N ARG A 47 -0.93 4.84 -23.52
CA ARG A 47 -0.26 5.97 -24.21
C ARG A 47 1.20 6.16 -23.84
N ARG A 48 1.60 5.84 -22.61
CA ARG A 48 2.93 6.13 -22.06
C ARG A 48 3.72 4.86 -21.71
N GLY A 49 3.09 3.69 -21.76
CA GLY A 49 3.66 2.41 -21.31
C GLY A 49 3.62 2.23 -19.78
N TYR A 50 3.18 3.24 -19.02
CA TYR A 50 3.14 3.16 -17.56
C TYR A 50 2.12 4.10 -16.91
N TYR A 51 1.77 3.79 -15.67
CA TYR A 51 1.01 4.64 -14.76
C TYR A 51 1.75 4.79 -13.44
N LYS A 52 1.87 6.04 -12.96
CA LYS A 52 2.39 6.37 -11.64
C LYS A 52 1.23 6.91 -10.80
N PRO A 53 0.73 6.14 -9.82
CA PRO A 53 -0.28 6.65 -8.90
C PRO A 53 0.24 7.91 -8.17
N PRO A 54 -0.60 8.93 -7.94
CA PRO A 54 -0.17 10.15 -7.26
C PRO A 54 0.31 9.86 -5.83
N GLY A 55 1.41 10.48 -5.41
CA GLY A 55 1.91 10.33 -4.04
C GLY A 55 2.48 8.96 -3.68
N THR A 56 2.62 8.05 -4.64
CA THR A 56 3.35 6.77 -4.46
C THR A 56 4.70 6.79 -5.19
N SER A 57 5.64 5.99 -4.69
CA SER A 57 6.92 5.68 -5.34
C SER A 57 6.78 4.58 -6.41
N SER A 58 5.65 3.87 -6.41
CA SER A 58 5.38 2.77 -7.32
C SER A 58 5.02 3.23 -8.74
N ARG A 59 5.46 2.47 -9.73
CA ARG A 59 5.13 2.63 -11.14
C ARG A 59 4.62 1.29 -11.67
N ILE A 60 3.52 1.33 -12.40
CA ILE A 60 2.88 0.16 -13.00
C ILE A 60 3.09 0.25 -14.50
N TYR A 61 3.76 -0.75 -15.07
CA TYR A 61 3.99 -0.93 -16.50
C TYR A 61 3.16 -2.13 -16.97
N ALA A 62 2.71 -2.09 -18.22
CA ALA A 62 2.13 -3.26 -18.87
C ALA A 62 2.37 -3.19 -20.38
N ASP A 63 2.55 -4.36 -21.00
CA ASP A 63 2.72 -4.48 -22.45
C ASP A 63 1.40 -4.32 -23.19
N GLN A 64 0.33 -4.90 -22.63
CA GLN A 64 -1.01 -4.81 -23.20
C GLN A 64 -2.04 -4.42 -22.14
N VAL A 65 -3.06 -3.69 -22.61
CA VAL A 65 -4.11 -3.11 -21.79
C VAL A 65 -5.46 -3.52 -22.37
N ASN A 66 -6.29 -4.17 -21.56
CA ASN A 66 -7.68 -4.45 -21.89
C ASN A 66 -8.61 -3.75 -20.88
N PRO A 67 -9.11 -2.54 -21.20
CA PRO A 67 -9.95 -1.77 -20.29
C PRO A 67 -11.39 -2.29 -20.19
N GLU A 68 -11.83 -3.19 -21.08
CA GLU A 68 -13.17 -3.80 -21.03
C GLU A 68 -13.24 -4.90 -19.98
N ASN A 69 -12.16 -5.67 -19.83
CA ASN A 69 -12.06 -6.79 -18.88
C ASN A 69 -11.27 -6.46 -17.61
N ASP A 70 -10.79 -5.23 -17.48
CA ASP A 70 -10.00 -4.73 -16.35
C ASP A 70 -8.65 -5.42 -16.18
N THR A 71 -8.10 -5.90 -17.29
CA THR A 71 -6.88 -6.70 -17.30
C THR A 71 -5.72 -5.99 -17.97
N LEU A 72 -4.52 -6.28 -17.43
CA LEU A 72 -3.23 -5.92 -17.96
C LEU A 72 -2.47 -7.22 -18.26
N ALA A 73 -1.65 -7.24 -19.31
CA ALA A 73 -0.75 -8.35 -19.61
C ALA A 73 0.70 -7.87 -19.71
N GLY A 74 1.65 -8.72 -19.32
CA GLY A 74 3.07 -8.38 -19.24
C GLY A 74 3.31 -7.25 -18.23
N VAL A 75 2.90 -7.46 -16.97
CA VAL A 75 2.82 -6.40 -15.96
C VAL A 75 4.13 -6.32 -15.18
N ILE A 76 4.63 -5.10 -14.99
CA ILE A 76 5.76 -4.83 -14.09
C ILE A 76 5.36 -3.74 -13.10
N VAL A 77 5.39 -4.03 -11.81
CA VAL A 77 5.23 -3.06 -10.73
C VAL A 77 6.60 -2.81 -10.11
N ALA A 78 7.13 -1.61 -10.31
CA ALA A 78 8.42 -1.19 -9.77
C ALA A 78 8.23 -0.14 -8.68
N ASP A 79 8.79 -0.36 -7.51
CA ASP A 79 8.87 0.64 -6.44
C ASP A 79 10.19 1.41 -6.53
N VAL A 80 10.10 2.71 -6.78
CA VAL A 80 11.27 3.57 -7.06
C VAL A 80 11.34 4.68 -6.03
N LYS A 81 12.29 4.58 -5.09
CA LYS A 81 12.59 5.63 -4.10
C LYS A 81 13.85 6.40 -4.53
N GLY A 82 13.68 7.66 -4.91
CA GLY A 82 14.78 8.49 -5.43
C GLY A 82 15.33 7.95 -6.76
N ALA A 83 16.62 7.59 -6.77
CA ALA A 83 17.30 7.01 -7.92
C ALA A 83 17.43 5.48 -7.84
N GLU A 84 17.02 4.85 -6.73
CA GLU A 84 17.12 3.41 -6.53
C GLU A 84 15.76 2.75 -6.77
N ILE A 85 15.77 1.63 -7.49
CA ILE A 85 14.63 0.71 -7.54
C ILE A 85 14.76 -0.16 -6.31
N GLU A 86 13.74 -0.23 -5.45
CA GLU A 86 13.79 -1.06 -4.24
C GLU A 86 13.24 -2.46 -4.52
N LYS A 87 12.15 -2.50 -5.30
CA LYS A 87 11.34 -3.70 -5.55
C LYS A 87 10.83 -3.70 -6.98
N ILE A 88 10.92 -4.85 -7.65
CA ILE A 88 10.29 -5.11 -8.94
C ILE A 88 9.42 -6.35 -8.80
N ILE A 89 8.19 -6.28 -9.27
CA ILE A 89 7.27 -7.41 -9.35
C ILE A 89 6.87 -7.53 -10.80
N THR A 90 7.20 -8.65 -11.43
CA THR A 90 6.75 -9.00 -12.77
C THR A 90 5.60 -9.99 -12.67
N ALA A 91 4.60 -9.86 -13.52
CA ALA A 91 3.46 -10.77 -13.58
C ALA A 91 3.02 -10.96 -15.02
N GLU A 92 2.53 -12.16 -15.34
CA GLU A 92 2.02 -12.46 -16.68
C GLU A 92 0.76 -11.65 -16.98
N SER A 93 -0.14 -11.58 -16.00
CA SER A 93 -1.36 -10.77 -16.09
C SER A 93 -1.73 -10.17 -14.75
N ALA A 94 -2.52 -9.10 -14.79
CA ALA A 94 -3.08 -8.49 -13.59
C ALA A 94 -4.48 -7.96 -13.84
N THR A 95 -5.37 -8.17 -12.85
CA THR A 95 -6.68 -7.54 -12.81
C THR A 95 -6.61 -6.31 -11.92
N VAL A 96 -7.10 -5.17 -12.41
CA VAL A 96 -7.05 -3.89 -11.70
C VAL A 96 -8.44 -3.49 -11.23
N ARG A 97 -8.61 -3.30 -9.92
CA ARG A 97 -9.84 -2.78 -9.32
C ARG A 97 -9.57 -1.44 -8.66
N PHE A 98 -10.45 -0.48 -8.91
CA PHE A 98 -10.38 0.84 -8.30
C PHE A 98 -11.47 0.96 -7.24
N ASN A 99 -11.06 1.18 -6.00
CA ASN A 99 -11.95 1.35 -4.85
C ASN A 99 -11.82 2.81 -4.36
N PRO A 100 -12.72 3.72 -4.81
CA PRO A 100 -12.69 5.10 -4.35
C PRO A 100 -13.30 5.21 -2.95
N HIS A 101 -12.51 5.64 -1.96
CA HIS A 101 -13.02 5.96 -0.63
C HIS A 101 -13.28 7.47 -0.49
N LYS A 102 -13.98 7.85 0.58
CA LYS A 102 -14.24 9.27 0.89
C LYS A 102 -12.96 10.05 1.17
N ARG A 103 -11.94 9.43 1.78
CA ARG A 103 -10.73 10.09 2.28
C ARG A 103 -9.47 9.82 1.42
N PHE A 104 -9.43 8.67 0.76
CA PHE A 104 -8.32 8.22 -0.08
C PHE A 104 -8.88 7.42 -1.26
N ASN A 105 -8.01 7.06 -2.20
CA ASN A 105 -8.34 6.13 -3.25
C ASN A 105 -7.44 4.91 -3.10
N GLU A 106 -8.00 3.75 -3.39
CA GLU A 106 -7.29 2.48 -3.38
C GLU A 106 -7.34 1.87 -4.78
N VAL A 107 -6.21 1.35 -5.22
CA VAL A 107 -6.11 0.50 -6.40
C VAL A 107 -5.62 -0.87 -5.95
N LEU A 108 -6.45 -1.88 -6.17
CA LEU A 108 -6.16 -3.27 -5.89
C LEU A 108 -5.77 -3.97 -7.19
N ILE A 109 -4.55 -4.49 -7.24
CA ILE A 109 -3.98 -5.16 -8.40
C ILE A 109 -3.79 -6.61 -8.04
N THR A 110 -4.62 -7.49 -8.61
CA THR A 110 -4.50 -8.93 -8.45
C THR A 110 -3.65 -9.46 -9.58
N THR A 111 -2.40 -9.79 -9.29
CA THR A 111 -1.41 -10.27 -10.24
C THR A 111 -1.38 -11.79 -10.27
N HIS A 112 -1.21 -12.39 -11.45
CA HIS A 112 -1.13 -13.84 -11.67
C HIS A 112 0.23 -14.22 -12.25
N ASN A 113 0.76 -15.36 -11.83
CA ASN A 113 2.07 -15.89 -12.18
C ASN A 113 3.18 -14.85 -11.98
N THR A 114 3.38 -14.52 -10.71
CA THR A 114 4.15 -13.38 -10.25
C THR A 114 5.56 -13.79 -9.87
N TYR A 115 6.51 -12.92 -10.17
CA TYR A 115 7.89 -13.06 -9.76
C TYR A 115 8.39 -11.73 -9.22
N GLN A 116 8.91 -11.74 -7.99
CA GLN A 116 9.40 -10.57 -7.30
C GLN A 116 10.93 -10.60 -7.24
N MET A 117 11.55 -9.49 -7.62
CA MET A 117 12.97 -9.20 -7.47
C MET A 117 13.15 -8.01 -6.52
N ALA A 118 14.05 -8.09 -5.55
CA ALA A 118 14.42 -6.94 -4.71
C ALA A 118 15.88 -6.56 -4.91
N SER A 119 16.19 -5.27 -4.73
CA SER A 119 17.39 -4.60 -5.25
C SER A 119 18.69 -4.86 -4.49
N ARG A 120 18.63 -5.30 -3.22
CA ARG A 120 19.82 -5.63 -2.42
C ARG A 120 19.58 -6.89 -1.59
N ASP A 121 20.39 -7.92 -1.83
CA ASP A 121 20.56 -9.11 -0.98
C ASP A 121 19.30 -9.96 -0.69
N MET A 122 18.41 -10.10 -1.67
CA MET A 122 17.24 -10.98 -1.56
C MET A 122 17.12 -11.91 -2.78
N THR A 123 16.95 -13.19 -2.51
CA THR A 123 16.52 -14.19 -3.49
C THR A 123 15.13 -13.86 -4.00
N GLY A 124 14.93 -13.88 -5.31
CA GLY A 124 13.63 -13.65 -5.92
C GLY A 124 12.59 -14.67 -5.45
N PHE A 125 11.33 -14.26 -5.40
CA PHE A 125 10.21 -15.09 -4.97
C PHE A 125 9.17 -15.19 -6.07
N SER A 126 8.70 -16.41 -6.36
CA SER A 126 7.60 -16.66 -7.30
C SER A 126 6.32 -17.04 -6.56
N ALA A 127 5.18 -16.45 -6.94
CA ALA A 127 3.86 -16.84 -6.45
C ALA A 127 2.85 -16.93 -7.60
N GLU A 128 1.94 -17.90 -7.51
CA GLU A 128 0.86 -18.09 -8.49
C GLU A 128 -0.08 -16.87 -8.54
N SER A 129 -0.35 -16.25 -7.40
CA SER A 129 -1.15 -15.04 -7.30
C SER A 129 -0.63 -14.14 -6.19
N MET A 130 -0.66 -12.82 -6.42
CA MET A 130 -0.31 -11.81 -5.42
C MET A 130 -1.27 -10.63 -5.54
N VAL A 131 -1.76 -10.13 -4.40
CA VAL A 131 -2.58 -8.92 -4.34
C VAL A 131 -1.70 -7.75 -3.92
N LEU A 132 -1.71 -6.68 -4.71
CA LEU A 132 -1.02 -5.43 -4.42
C LEU A 132 -2.03 -4.33 -4.21
N THR A 133 -2.05 -3.77 -3.00
CA THR A 133 -2.91 -2.64 -2.64
C THR A 133 -2.09 -1.35 -2.65
N LEU A 134 -2.52 -0.39 -3.47
CA LEU A 134 -1.91 0.93 -3.59
C LEU A 134 -2.89 2.01 -3.17
N GLU A 135 -2.63 2.60 -2.01
CA GLU A 135 -3.37 3.76 -1.52
C GLU A 135 -2.73 5.07 -1.96
N PHE A 136 -3.53 6.00 -2.45
CA PHE A 136 -3.10 7.36 -2.73
C PHE A 136 -4.14 8.41 -2.31
N PRO A 137 -3.69 9.65 -2.03
CA PRO A 137 -4.58 10.75 -1.70
C PRO A 137 -5.60 11.04 -2.82
N PRO A 138 -6.58 11.91 -2.56
CA PRO A 138 -7.45 12.45 -3.61
C PRO A 138 -6.65 12.86 -4.87
N LEU A 139 -7.16 12.53 -6.05
CA LEU A 139 -6.52 12.86 -7.34
C LEU A 139 -6.32 14.38 -7.54
N LEU A 140 -7.12 15.19 -6.84
CA LEU A 140 -7.02 16.66 -6.78
C LEU A 140 -6.46 17.16 -5.45
N GLY A 141 -5.72 16.32 -4.73
CA GLY A 141 -5.23 16.58 -3.39
C GLY A 141 -4.24 17.75 -3.31
N ASP A 142 -4.71 18.82 -2.66
CA ASP A 142 -4.00 19.93 -2.01
C ASP A 142 -3.14 20.88 -2.88
N ASN A 143 -3.79 21.97 -3.31
CA ASN A 143 -3.21 23.31 -3.17
C ASN A 143 -4.27 24.39 -2.85
N ILE A 144 -5.39 24.00 -2.24
CA ILE A 144 -6.39 24.97 -1.78
C ILE A 144 -5.95 25.40 -0.39
N LYS A 145 -5.41 26.61 -0.27
CA LYS A 145 -4.90 27.20 0.98
C LYS A 145 -5.92 27.32 2.12
N PHE A 146 -7.17 26.89 1.91
CA PHE A 146 -8.25 26.98 2.87
C PHE A 146 -8.81 25.58 3.19
N LYS A 147 -8.28 24.96 4.25
CA LYS A 147 -9.04 23.90 4.94
C LYS A 147 -10.31 24.52 5.52
N LYS A 148 -11.46 23.87 5.37
CA LYS A 148 -12.72 24.42 5.90
C LYS A 148 -12.58 24.58 7.41
N ILE A 149 -12.99 25.71 7.99
CA ILE A 149 -12.94 25.95 9.45
C ILE A 149 -13.62 24.79 10.22
N ARG A 150 -14.68 24.20 9.65
CA ARG A 150 -15.34 23.01 10.20
C ARG A 150 -14.44 21.77 10.19
N GLU A 151 -13.67 21.54 9.15
CA GLU A 151 -12.67 20.45 9.09
C GLU A 151 -11.57 20.70 10.13
N MET A 152 -11.04 21.93 10.23
CA MET A 152 -10.04 22.27 11.26
C MET A 152 -10.56 22.04 12.68
N LYS A 153 -11.80 22.44 12.96
CA LYS A 153 -12.45 22.18 14.26
C LYS A 153 -12.65 20.68 14.52
N ARG A 154 -12.99 19.91 13.48
CA ARG A 154 -13.16 18.45 13.56
C ARG A 154 -11.83 17.74 13.80
N ILE A 155 -10.76 18.16 13.13
CA ILE A 155 -9.39 17.64 13.34
C ILE A 155 -8.94 17.90 14.78
N ARG A 156 -9.28 19.07 15.35
CA ARG A 156 -8.95 19.39 16.75
C ARG A 156 -9.72 18.53 17.77
N GLY A 157 -10.96 18.15 17.46
CA GLY A 157 -11.76 17.30 18.34
C GLY A 157 -11.38 15.82 18.27
N GLU A 158 -11.13 15.31 17.07
CA GLU A 158 -10.76 13.91 16.83
C GLU A 158 -9.67 13.81 15.76
N PRO A 159 -8.37 13.83 16.15
CA PRO A 159 -7.25 13.81 15.21
C PRO A 159 -7.25 12.59 14.27
N MET A 160 -7.75 11.44 14.74
CA MET A 160 -7.87 10.20 13.96
C MET A 160 -8.82 10.30 12.75
N TRP A 161 -9.64 11.36 12.65
CA TRP A 161 -10.48 11.58 11.48
C TRP A 161 -9.76 12.24 10.32
N PHE A 162 -8.55 12.75 10.58
CA PHE A 162 -7.71 13.33 9.56
C PHE A 162 -6.84 12.23 8.96
N TYR A 163 -7.11 11.86 7.70
CA TYR A 163 -6.44 10.73 7.05
C TYR A 163 -4.91 10.73 7.17
N PRO A 164 -4.18 11.87 7.06
CA PRO A 164 -2.74 11.86 7.28
C PRO A 164 -2.32 11.42 8.68
N VAL A 165 -3.08 11.79 9.72
CA VAL A 165 -2.83 11.37 11.11
C VAL A 165 -3.25 9.92 11.31
N GLU A 166 -4.42 9.54 10.79
CA GLU A 166 -4.91 8.15 10.80
C GLU A 166 -3.92 7.21 10.11
N LYS A 167 -3.44 7.56 8.91
CA LYS A 167 -2.46 6.80 8.13
C LYS A 167 -1.14 6.67 8.88
N LEU A 168 -0.67 7.74 9.52
CA LEU A 168 0.52 7.70 10.35
C LEU A 168 0.31 6.77 11.55
N ALA A 169 -0.81 6.90 12.26
CA ALA A 169 -1.14 6.06 13.40
C ALA A 169 -1.25 4.58 13.03
N ARG A 170 -1.90 4.26 11.90
CA ARG A 170 -1.97 2.89 11.35
C ARG A 170 -0.58 2.33 11.04
N ARG A 171 0.29 3.12 10.39
CA ARG A 171 1.68 2.73 10.10
C ARG A 171 2.47 2.47 11.37
N THR A 172 2.37 3.37 12.36
CA THR A 172 3.02 3.21 13.65
C THR A 172 2.50 1.98 14.39
N TYR A 173 1.19 1.76 14.40
CA TYR A 173 0.58 0.57 15.01
C TYR A 173 1.09 -0.71 14.34
N ALA A 174 1.10 -0.78 13.01
CA ALA A 174 1.57 -1.96 12.30
C ALA A 174 3.08 -2.22 12.52
N GLN A 175 3.89 -1.16 12.60
CA GLN A 175 5.31 -1.27 12.96
C GLN A 175 5.48 -1.81 14.38
N PHE A 176 4.73 -1.27 15.34
CA PHE A 176 4.76 -1.71 16.73
C PHE A 176 4.33 -3.17 16.87
N THR A 177 3.29 -3.61 16.15
CA THR A 177 2.87 -5.01 16.10
C THR A 177 3.96 -5.91 15.51
N ALA A 178 4.65 -5.48 14.46
CA ALA A 178 5.76 -6.22 13.88
C ALA A 178 6.94 -6.36 14.85
N GLU A 179 7.22 -5.32 15.64
CA GLU A 179 8.25 -5.33 16.68
C GLU A 179 7.89 -6.27 17.83
N LEU A 180 6.64 -6.23 18.31
CA LEU A 180 6.15 -7.16 19.34
C LEU A 180 6.22 -8.62 18.87
N LEU A 181 5.77 -8.90 17.64
CA LEU A 181 5.85 -10.25 17.07
C LEU A 181 7.30 -10.71 16.87
N ALA A 182 8.19 -9.82 16.43
CA ALA A 182 9.61 -10.16 16.30
C ALA A 182 10.26 -10.48 17.65
N GLN A 183 9.85 -9.79 18.71
CA GLN A 183 10.27 -10.08 20.08
C GLN A 183 9.74 -11.44 20.54
N ASP A 184 8.45 -11.71 20.36
CA ASP A 184 7.83 -12.99 20.74
C ASP A 184 8.47 -14.18 20.01
N ILE A 185 8.73 -14.04 18.70
CA ILE A 185 9.48 -15.04 17.92
C ILE A 185 10.88 -15.26 18.49
N ARG A 186 11.57 -14.18 18.88
CA ARG A 186 12.93 -14.26 19.43
C ARG A 186 12.94 -14.98 20.77
N ASP A 187 11.97 -14.69 21.63
CA ASP A 187 11.83 -15.31 22.94
C ASP A 187 11.46 -16.80 22.80
N GLY A 188 10.61 -17.14 21.83
CA GLY A 188 10.27 -18.51 21.48
C GLY A 188 11.47 -19.31 20.97
N ILE A 189 12.21 -18.81 19.97
CA ILE A 189 13.34 -19.54 19.37
C ILE A 189 14.52 -19.69 20.35
N ASN A 190 14.71 -18.73 21.26
CA ASN A 190 15.76 -18.82 22.29
C ASN A 190 15.37 -19.69 23.49
N ASN A 191 14.15 -20.25 23.51
CA ASN A 191 13.71 -21.10 24.61
C ASN A 191 14.37 -22.49 24.50
N PRO A 192 15.19 -22.91 25.48
CA PRO A 192 15.92 -24.18 25.42
C PRO A 192 15.04 -25.44 25.34
N GLU A 193 13.76 -25.35 25.72
CA GLU A 193 12.81 -26.46 25.65
C GLU A 193 12.12 -26.58 24.27
N ASN A 194 12.03 -25.49 23.51
CA ASN A 194 11.36 -25.43 22.20
C ASN A 194 12.05 -24.39 21.31
N ASN A 195 13.07 -24.80 20.57
CA ASN A 195 13.87 -23.91 19.70
C ASN A 195 13.16 -23.56 18.37
N PHE A 196 11.82 -23.59 18.33
CA PHE A 196 11.03 -23.36 17.14
C PHE A 196 9.80 -22.51 17.43
N TYR A 197 9.34 -21.79 16.41
CA TYR A 197 8.15 -20.96 16.49
C TYR A 197 7.11 -21.42 15.46
N ASN A 198 5.85 -21.47 15.88
CA ASN A 198 4.75 -22.03 15.08
C ASN A 198 3.72 -20.97 14.69
N LEU A 199 3.43 -20.89 13.40
CA LEU A 199 2.34 -20.10 12.85
C LEU A 199 1.23 -21.02 12.34
N TYR A 200 0.00 -20.72 12.75
CA TYR A 200 -1.18 -21.48 12.36
C TYR A 200 -1.97 -20.75 11.27
N SER A 201 -2.20 -21.40 10.14
CA SER A 201 -2.99 -20.89 9.02
C SER A 201 -4.12 -21.87 8.68
N GLY A 202 -4.98 -22.16 9.65
CA GLY A 202 -6.22 -22.94 9.48
C GLY A 202 -6.01 -24.42 9.08
N ARG A 203 -5.54 -24.67 7.86
CA ARG A 203 -5.21 -25.99 7.32
C ARG A 203 -3.71 -26.28 7.28
N LYS A 204 -2.87 -25.27 7.54
CA LYS A 204 -1.42 -25.42 7.54
C LYS A 204 -0.81 -24.95 8.86
N ILE A 205 0.25 -25.62 9.26
CA ILE A 205 1.13 -25.17 10.34
C ILE A 205 2.49 -24.91 9.71
N VAL A 206 3.03 -23.72 9.96
CA VAL A 206 4.37 -23.35 9.53
C VAL A 206 5.23 -23.28 10.79
N GLU A 207 6.13 -24.23 10.93
CA GLU A 207 7.14 -24.25 11.98
C GLU A 207 8.43 -23.68 11.42
N PHE A 208 9.09 -22.79 12.15
CA PHE A 208 10.40 -22.31 11.73
C PHE A 208 11.36 -22.06 12.90
N THR A 209 12.65 -22.18 12.58
CA THR A 209 13.78 -21.86 13.46
C THR A 209 14.68 -20.85 12.76
N ALA A 210 15.38 -20.00 13.51
CA ALA A 210 16.33 -19.03 12.98
C ALA A 210 17.38 -18.67 14.04
N THR A 211 18.57 -18.26 13.61
CA THR A 211 19.60 -17.79 14.57
C THR A 211 19.31 -16.38 15.08
N GLN A 212 18.71 -15.54 14.23
CA GLN A 212 18.41 -14.15 14.54
C GLN A 212 17.05 -13.76 13.97
N CYS A 213 16.32 -12.93 14.72
CA CYS A 213 15.04 -12.35 14.32
C CYS A 213 15.07 -10.84 14.58
N THR A 214 14.85 -10.03 13.55
CA THR A 214 14.83 -8.57 13.62
C THR A 214 13.63 -8.00 12.88
N ALA A 215 12.88 -7.10 13.54
CA ALA A 215 11.88 -6.29 12.86
C ALA A 215 12.56 -5.30 11.90
N ARG A 216 11.99 -5.15 10.71
CA ARG A 216 12.36 -4.18 9.68
C ARG A 216 11.24 -3.17 9.52
N GLU A 217 11.49 -2.11 8.76
CA GLU A 217 10.44 -1.17 8.35
C GLU A 217 9.37 -1.88 7.49
N GLU A 218 8.16 -1.30 7.46
CA GLU A 218 7.05 -1.71 6.59
C GLU A 218 6.47 -3.11 6.89
N LYS A 219 6.25 -3.45 8.17
CA LYS A 219 5.56 -4.70 8.59
C LYS A 219 6.31 -6.00 8.24
N LYS A 220 7.63 -5.92 8.11
CA LYS A 220 8.47 -7.07 7.75
C LYS A 220 9.29 -7.54 8.94
N ILE A 221 9.36 -8.84 9.14
CA ILE A 221 10.28 -9.45 10.11
C ILE A 221 11.30 -10.26 9.33
N GLN A 222 12.59 -9.96 9.53
CA GLN A 222 13.68 -10.68 8.92
C GLN A 222 14.18 -11.76 9.90
N LEU A 223 14.23 -12.98 9.39
CA LEU A 223 14.91 -14.11 10.00
C LEU A 223 16.26 -14.30 9.28
N SER A 224 17.34 -14.51 10.03
CA SER A 224 18.68 -14.73 9.45
C SER A 224 19.51 -15.75 10.22
N GLY A 225 20.51 -16.31 9.54
CA GLY A 225 21.37 -17.37 10.04
C GLY A 225 20.92 -18.73 9.53
N ASN A 226 20.88 -19.75 10.37
CA ASN A 226 20.37 -21.06 9.99
C ASN A 226 18.83 -21.06 10.07
N VAL A 227 18.17 -20.68 8.97
CA VAL A 227 16.71 -20.66 8.90
C VAL A 227 16.22 -21.98 8.34
N VAL A 228 15.42 -22.70 9.14
CA VAL A 228 14.72 -23.93 8.72
C VAL A 228 13.24 -23.68 8.87
N LEU A 229 12.48 -23.90 7.79
CA LEU A 229 11.03 -23.78 7.76
C LEU A 229 10.42 -25.10 7.33
N ILE A 230 9.45 -25.59 8.09
CA ILE A 230 8.73 -26.83 7.84
C ILE A 230 7.24 -26.52 7.75
N GLU A 231 6.63 -26.89 6.62
CA GLU A 231 5.18 -26.82 6.45
C GLU A 231 4.55 -28.18 6.77
N TYR A 232 3.54 -28.18 7.64
CA TYR A 232 2.69 -29.34 7.94
C TYR A 232 1.25 -29.07 7.50
N ASP A 233 0.56 -30.13 7.10
CA ASP A 233 -0.90 -30.14 7.06
C ASP A 233 -1.44 -30.22 8.51
N ALA A 234 -2.30 -29.28 8.88
CA ALA A 234 -2.85 -29.17 10.24
C ALA A 234 -3.74 -30.36 10.63
N VAL A 235 -4.35 -31.03 9.65
CA VAL A 235 -5.28 -32.16 9.88
C VAL A 235 -4.52 -33.47 9.96
N SER A 236 -3.68 -33.74 8.96
CA SER A 236 -2.94 -35.01 8.87
C SER A 236 -1.62 -35.01 9.65
N LYS A 237 -1.15 -33.83 10.08
CA LYS A 237 0.21 -33.59 10.63
C LYS A 237 1.32 -34.11 9.72
N GLN A 238 1.03 -34.33 8.44
CA GLN A 238 2.03 -34.77 7.48
C GLN A 238 2.87 -33.58 7.06
N MET A 239 4.18 -33.79 7.05
CA MET A 239 5.14 -32.84 6.53
C MET A 239 4.95 -32.69 5.01
N LEU A 240 4.66 -31.47 4.58
CA LEU A 240 4.46 -31.13 3.17
C LEU A 240 5.76 -30.71 2.50
N ARG A 241 6.57 -29.89 3.19
CA ARG A 241 7.80 -29.33 2.64
C ARG A 241 8.78 -28.91 3.73
N GLU A 242 10.07 -29.06 3.44
CA GLU A 242 11.17 -28.43 4.17
C GLU A 242 11.83 -27.35 3.30
N LEU A 243 12.14 -26.22 3.90
CA LEU A 243 12.87 -25.12 3.29
C LEU A 243 14.03 -24.73 4.20
N ARG A 244 15.25 -24.71 3.64
CA ARG A 244 16.44 -24.23 4.34
C ARG A 244 16.99 -23.01 3.60
N CYS A 245 17.21 -21.93 4.33
CA CYS A 245 17.79 -20.71 3.77
C CYS A 245 18.64 -19.98 4.82
N THR A 246 19.47 -19.05 4.33
CA THR A 246 20.28 -18.19 5.20
C THR A 246 19.51 -16.95 5.69
N LYS A 247 18.38 -16.65 5.04
CA LYS A 247 17.55 -15.48 5.28
C LYS A 247 16.11 -15.77 4.84
N ALA A 248 15.16 -15.42 5.69
CA ALA A 248 13.73 -15.44 5.36
C ALA A 248 13.06 -14.14 5.80
N LEU A 249 11.92 -13.84 5.19
CA LEU A 249 11.12 -12.66 5.50
C LEU A 249 9.68 -13.08 5.77
N LEU A 250 9.18 -12.69 6.93
CA LEU A 250 7.77 -12.76 7.27
C LEU A 250 7.15 -11.41 6.93
N ASN A 251 6.15 -11.43 6.06
CA ASN A 251 5.34 -10.25 5.75
C ASN A 251 4.03 -10.35 6.55
N ILE A 252 3.74 -9.35 7.37
CA ILE A 252 2.50 -9.33 8.14
C ILE A 252 1.40 -8.70 7.28
N GLU A 253 0.51 -9.55 6.79
CA GLU A 253 -0.71 -9.15 6.08
C GLU A 253 -1.89 -9.21 7.05
N GLY A 254 -2.71 -8.15 7.07
CA GLY A 254 -3.89 -8.05 7.93
C GLY A 254 -4.75 -6.88 7.47
N ASP A 255 -6.05 -6.94 7.77
CA ASP A 255 -7.04 -5.95 7.33
C ASP A 255 -6.64 -4.53 7.76
N GLU A 256 -6.43 -3.66 6.77
CA GLU A 256 -6.39 -2.21 6.92
C GLU A 256 -7.79 -1.59 6.78
#